data_AF-A0A914RKZ4-F1
#
_entry.id   AF-A0A914RKZ4-F1
#
_cell.length_a   1.000
_cell.length_b   1.000
_cell.length_c   1.000
_cell.angle_alpha   90.00
_cell.angle_beta   90.00
_cell.angle_gamma   90.00
#
_symmetry.space_group_name_H-M   'P 1'
#
loop_
_entity.id
_entity.type
_entity.pdbx_description
1 polymer ?
#
loop_
_entity_poly.entity_id
_entity_poly.type
_entity_poly.pdbx_seq_one_letter_code
_entity_poly.pdbx_strand_id
1 'polypeptide(L)'
;MNSGVADFQKLHDQLYQLRKAGKHEEGLKHCTSDCCFLTPLRAPYGVKDAVEVMNDPKIQKYATAELTLTVDDVKVCFCFLHAEP
;
A
#
# COMPACT_ATOMS: atom_id res chain seq x y z
N MET A 1 -19.39 15.32 -6.03
CA MET A 1 -18.77 14.10 -5.45
C MET A 1 -17.27 14.21 -5.69
N ASN A 2 -16.46 14.16 -4.64
CA ASN A 2 -15.00 14.15 -4.76
C ASN A 2 -14.59 12.84 -5.46
N SER A 3 -14.45 12.85 -6.79
CA SER A 3 -14.08 11.68 -7.59
C SER A 3 -12.82 11.00 -7.06
N GLY A 4 -11.85 11.79 -6.60
CA GLY A 4 -10.63 11.28 -5.97
C GLY A 4 -10.89 10.38 -4.75
N VAL A 5 -11.78 10.76 -3.83
CA VAL A 5 -12.03 9.93 -2.62
C VAL A 5 -12.55 8.54 -3.01
N ALA A 6 -13.50 8.47 -3.94
CA ALA A 6 -14.06 7.20 -4.39
C ALA A 6 -13.03 6.33 -5.14
N ASP A 7 -12.19 6.95 -5.98
CA ASP A 7 -11.14 6.25 -6.73
C ASP A 7 -10.05 5.68 -5.79
N PHE A 8 -9.62 6.47 -4.81
CA PHE A 8 -8.65 6.02 -3.81
C PHE A 8 -9.24 4.97 -2.86
N GLN A 9 -10.52 5.09 -2.48
CA GLN A 9 -11.20 4.05 -1.72
C GLN A 9 -11.19 2.72 -2.49
N LYS A 10 -11.58 2.74 -3.77
CA LYS A 10 -11.57 1.56 -4.63
C LYS A 10 -10.17 0.95 -4.75
N LEU A 11 -9.13 1.77 -4.90
CA LEU A 11 -7.74 1.30 -4.93
C LEU A 11 -7.36 0.59 -3.62
N HIS A 12 -7.69 1.17 -2.46
CA HIS A 12 -7.41 0.56 -1.17
C HIS A 12 -8.19 -0.75 -0.95
N ASP A 13 -9.46 -0.80 -1.39
CA ASP A 13 -10.26 -2.03 -1.33
C ASP A 13 -9.62 -3.13 -2.17
N GLN A 14 -9.15 -2.82 -3.38
CA GLN A 14 -8.45 -3.76 -4.26
C GLN A 14 -7.15 -4.28 -3.64
N LEU A 15 -6.31 -3.39 -3.09
CA LEU A 15 -5.07 -3.77 -2.42
C LEU A 15 -5.33 -4.65 -1.20
N TYR A 16 -6.39 -4.38 -0.45
CA TYR A 16 -6.78 -5.22 0.68
C TYR A 16 -7.21 -6.63 0.26
N GLN A 17 -7.98 -6.76 -0.83
CA GLN A 17 -8.34 -8.08 -1.36
C GLN A 17 -7.12 -8.88 -1.83
N LEU A 18 -6.17 -8.22 -2.51
CA LEU A 18 -4.91 -8.86 -2.91
C LEU A 18 -4.10 -9.33 -1.69
N ARG A 19 -4.01 -8.50 -0.64
CA ARG A 19 -3.36 -8.86 0.62
C ARG A 19 -4.02 -10.07 1.28
N LYS A 20 -5.36 -10.08 1.38
CA LYS A 20 -6.12 -11.22 1.94
C LYS A 20 -5.94 -12.51 1.15
N ALA A 21 -5.80 -12.40 -0.17
CA ALA A 21 -5.53 -13.52 -1.06
C ALA A 21 -4.06 -13.98 -1.08
N GLY A 22 -3.16 -13.35 -0.31
CA GLY A 22 -1.73 -13.65 -0.32
C GLY A 22 -1.02 -13.28 -1.63
N LYS A 23 -1.65 -12.47 -2.49
CA LYS A 23 -1.12 -12.06 -3.81
C LYS A 23 -0.17 -10.86 -3.67
N HIS A 24 0.89 -11.01 -2.90
CA HIS A 24 1.80 -9.92 -2.52
C HIS A 24 2.48 -9.27 -3.73
N GLU A 25 2.97 -10.07 -4.68
CA GLU A 25 3.63 -9.55 -5.89
C GLU A 25 2.68 -8.76 -6.79
N GLU A 26 1.43 -9.22 -6.95
CA GLU A 26 0.41 -8.47 -7.69
C GLU A 26 0.07 -7.14 -7.00
N GLY A 27 -0.02 -7.13 -5.67
CA GLY A 27 -0.23 -5.91 -4.90
C GLY A 27 0.91 -4.89 -5.08
N LEU A 28 2.16 -5.35 -5.17
CA LEU A 28 3.32 -4.49 -5.33
C LEU A 28 3.41 -3.82 -6.71
N LYS A 29 2.70 -4.29 -7.73
CA LYS A 29 2.63 -3.62 -9.04
C LYS A 29 1.97 -2.24 -8.98
N HIS A 30 1.26 -1.94 -7.89
CA HIS A 30 0.67 -0.62 -7.64
C HIS A 30 1.64 0.36 -6.96
N CYS A 31 2.84 -0.09 -6.58
CA CYS A 31 3.86 0.75 -5.95
C CYS A 31 4.88 1.23 -6.99
N THR A 32 5.35 2.48 -6.83
CA THR A 32 6.49 2.97 -7.59
C THR A 32 7.77 2.25 -7.15
N SER A 33 8.78 2.18 -8.03
CA SER A 33 10.04 1.49 -7.74
C SER A 33 10.83 2.11 -6.58
N ASP A 34 10.59 3.39 -6.30
CA ASP A 34 11.16 4.19 -5.21
C ASP A 34 10.27 4.25 -3.95
N CYS A 35 9.15 3.52 -3.93
CA CYS A 35 8.25 3.47 -2.78
C CYS A 35 8.98 2.98 -1.52
N CYS A 36 8.73 3.68 -0.41
CA CYS A 36 9.25 3.36 0.91
C CYS A 36 8.11 2.97 1.87
N PHE A 37 8.24 1.80 2.50
CA PHE A 37 7.30 1.30 3.50
C PHE A 37 7.82 1.58 4.91
N LEU A 38 6.93 2.08 5.76
CA LEU A 38 7.19 2.36 7.17
C LEU A 38 6.30 1.48 8.04
N THR A 39 6.90 0.77 8.99
CA THR A 39 6.17 -0.10 9.92
C THR A 39 6.74 0.04 11.33
N PRO A 40 5.96 -0.24 12.39
CA PRO A 40 6.48 -0.20 13.76
C PRO A 40 7.49 -1.31 14.09
N LEU A 41 7.61 -2.33 13.23
CA LEU A 41 8.29 -3.59 13.57
C LEU A 41 9.69 -3.71 12.97
N ARG A 42 10.07 -2.80 12.06
CA ARG A 42 11.40 -2.77 11.44
C ARG A 42 11.73 -1.41 10.85
N ALA A 43 13.00 -1.25 10.49
CA ALA A 43 13.49 -0.10 9.74
C ALA A 43 12.75 0.05 8.39
N PRO A 44 12.68 1.28 7.83
CA PRO A 44 12.11 1.54 6.51
C PRO A 44 12.69 0.62 5.43
N TYR A 45 11.87 0.21 4.48
CA TYR A 45 12.31 -0.70 3.41
C TYR A 45 11.62 -0.38 2.07
N GLY A 46 12.22 -0.81 0.97
CA GLY A 46 11.70 -0.56 -0.38
C GLY A 46 10.90 -1.72 -0.95
N VAL A 47 10.39 -1.56 -2.18
CA VAL A 47 9.62 -2.59 -2.91
C VAL A 47 10.37 -3.92 -3.04
N LYS A 48 11.69 -3.88 -3.22
CA LYS A 48 12.54 -5.08 -3.37
C LYS A 48 12.48 -6.00 -2.15
N ASP A 49 12.41 -5.42 -0.95
CA ASP A 49 12.41 -6.17 0.30
C ASP A 49 10.97 -6.50 0.76
N ALA A 50 9.96 -5.90 0.13
CA ALA A 50 8.59 -5.93 0.62
C ALA A 50 7.97 -7.32 0.63
N VAL A 51 8.28 -8.18 -0.35
CA VAL A 51 7.79 -9.57 -0.39
C VAL A 51 8.36 -10.37 0.78
N GLU A 52 9.65 -10.22 1.09
CA GLU A 52 10.28 -10.87 2.24
C GLU A 52 9.59 -10.42 3.54
N VAL A 53 9.37 -9.12 3.70
CA VAL A 53 8.70 -8.57 4.90
C VAL A 53 7.27 -9.08 5.03
N MET A 54 6.52 -9.13 3.92
CA MET A 54 5.14 -9.62 3.94
C MET A 54 5.05 -11.10 4.32
N ASN A 55 6.09 -11.89 4.03
CA ASN A 55 6.16 -13.30 4.41
C ASN A 55 6.71 -13.54 5.83
N ASP A 56 7.12 -12.49 6.55
CA ASP A 56 7.59 -12.62 7.94
C ASP A 56 6.43 -13.16 8.82
N PRO A 57 6.64 -14.28 9.55
CA PRO A 57 5.63 -14.86 10.43
C PRO A 57 5.07 -13.88 11.48
N LYS A 58 5.87 -12.91 11.94
CA LYS A 58 5.41 -11.86 12.87
C LYS A 58 4.43 -10.91 12.20
N ILE A 59 4.67 -10.55 10.93
CA ILE A 59 3.80 -9.68 10.14
C ILE A 59 2.52 -10.42 9.72
N GLN A 60 2.64 -11.70 9.36
CA GLN A 60 1.51 -12.56 8.98
C GLN A 60 0.47 -12.71 10.10
N LYS A 61 0.89 -12.69 11.37
CA LYS A 61 -0.06 -12.64 12.51
C LYS A 61 -1.00 -11.44 12.47
N TYR A 62 -0.56 -10.32 11.89
CA TYR A 62 -1.39 -9.12 11.70
C TYR A 62 -2.08 -9.10 10.33
N ALA A 63 -1.68 -9.95 9.39
CA ALA A 63 -2.31 -10.04 8.07
C ALA A 63 -3.69 -10.70 8.11
N THR A 64 -3.96 -11.52 9.14
CA THR A 64 -5.27 -12.14 9.37
C THR A 64 -6.26 -11.24 10.10
N ALA A 65 -5.82 -10.09 10.62
CA ALA A 65 -6.69 -9.13 11.28
C ALA A 65 -7.72 -8.54 10.31
N GLU A 66 -8.95 -8.35 10.78
CA GLU A 66 -9.96 -7.63 10.00
C GLU A 66 -9.56 -6.16 9.88
N LEU A 67 -9.40 -5.71 8.64
CA LEU A 67 -9.14 -4.32 8.31
C LEU A 67 -10.42 -3.70 7.76
N THR A 68 -10.83 -2.57 8.35
CA THR A 68 -11.75 -1.61 7.74
C THR A 68 -10.96 -0.36 7.43
N LEU A 69 -10.98 0.08 6.17
CA LEU A 69 -10.27 1.27 5.70
C LEU A 69 -11.28 2.19 5.02
N THR A 70 -11.33 3.44 5.48
CA THR A 70 -12.14 4.51 4.90
C THR A 70 -11.22 5.66 4.49
N VAL A 71 -11.38 6.14 3.26
CA VAL A 71 -10.70 7.32 2.74
C VAL A 71 -11.59 8.53 3.01
N ASP A 72 -11.15 9.38 3.94
CA ASP A 72 -11.94 10.55 4.36
C ASP A 72 -11.64 11.80 3.52
N ASP A 73 -10.38 11.98 3.11
CA ASP A 73 -9.92 13.16 2.36
C ASP A 73 -8.79 12.80 1.39
N VAL A 74 -8.75 13.48 0.24
CA VAL A 74 -7.70 13.34 -0.78
C VAL A 74 -7.20 14.72 -1.15
N LYS A 75 -5.92 14.98 -0.90
CA LYS A 75 -5.25 16.23 -1.27
C LYS A 75 -4.23 15.97 -2.36
N VAL A 76 -4.34 16.71 -3.46
CA VAL A 76 -3.38 16.67 -4.57
C VAL A 76 -2.36 17.79 -4.37
N CYS A 77 -1.10 17.44 -4.16
CA CYS A 77 0.00 18.40 -4.12
C CYS A 77 0.75 18.36 -5.46
N PHE A 78 0.75 19.49 -6.18
CA PHE A 78 1.36 19.64 -7.52
C PHE A 78 2.88 19.42 -7.57
N CYS A 79 3.56 19.23 -6.44
CA CYS A 79 5.01 19.00 -6.37
C CYS A 79 5.48 17.65 -6.96
N PHE A 80 4.57 16.72 -7.26
CA PHE A 80 4.92 15.37 -7.78
C PHE A 80 4.77 15.23 -9.31
N LEU A 81 4.34 16.27 -10.03
CA LEU A 81 4.14 16.21 -11.50
C LEU A 81 5.38 16.65 -12.31
N HIS A 82 6.49 17.03 -11.66
CA HIS A 82 7.71 17.55 -12.32
C HIS A 82 8.98 16.79 -11.94
N ALA A 83 8.86 15.55 -11.47
CA ALA A 83 10.01 14.67 -11.24
C ALA A 83 10.22 13.73 -12.43
N GLU A 84 10.52 14.27 -13.61
CA GLU A 84 11.22 13.54 -14.67
C GLU A 84 12.33 14.45 -15.24
N PRO A 85 13.57 13.95 -15.40
CA PRO A 85 14.58 14.57 -16.27
C PRO A 85 14.27 14.37 -17.76
#